data_AF-A0A3C1KGJ9-F1
#
_entry.id   AF-A0A3C1KGJ9-F1
#
_cell.length_a   1.000
_cell.length_b   1.000
_cell.length_c   1.000
_cell.angle_alpha   90.00
_cell.angle_beta   90.00
_cell.angle_gamma   90.00
#
_symmetry.space_group_name_H-M   'P 1'
#
loop_
_entity.id
_entity.type
_entity.pdbx_description
1 polymer ?
#
loop_
_entity_poly.entity_id
_entity_poly.type
_entity_poly.pdbx_seq_one_letter_code
_entity_poly.pdbx_strand_id
1 'polypeptide(L)' 'ELMGRVYRALGMTTGTIVSGQTPEVRRQQYEADITYGTNNEFGFD' A
#
# COMPACT_ATOMS: atom_id res chain seq x y z
N GLU A 1 5.68 2.72 7.31
CA GLU A 1 6.31 3.93 7.92
C GLU A 1 7.84 4.04 7.81
N LEU A 2 8.66 3.04 8.19
CA LEU A 2 10.13 3.22 8.24
C LEU A 2 10.77 3.59 6.87
N MET A 3 10.38 2.91 5.79
CA MET A 3 10.98 3.12 4.45
C MET A 3 10.22 4.12 3.57
N GLY A 4 9.01 4.53 3.96
CA GLY A 4 8.19 5.46 3.17
C GLY A 4 8.83 6.83 2.96
N ARG A 5 9.71 7.25 3.88
CA ARG A 5 10.47 8.51 3.75
C ARG A 5 11.53 8.45 2.66
N VAL A 6 12.18 7.30 2.50
CA VAL A 6 13.23 7.09 1.48
C VAL A 6 12.60 7.06 0.09
N TYR A 7 11.54 6.29 -0.10
CA TYR A 7 10.86 6.19 -1.39
C TYR A 7 10.24 7.53 -1.82
N ARG A 8 9.67 8.28 -0.87
CA ARG A 8 9.16 9.62 -1.15
C ARG A 8 10.26 10.60 -1.54
N ALA A 9 11.46 10.49 -0.94
CA ALA A 9 12.61 11.30 -1.36
C ALA A 9 13.07 10.98 -2.79
N LEU A 10 12.79 9.76 -3.27
CA LEU A 10 13.02 9.33 -4.65
C LEU A 10 11.82 9.60 -5.59
N GLY A 11 10.78 10.28 -5.12
CA GLY A 11 9.58 10.59 -5.90
C GLY A 11 8.59 9.44 -6.05
N MET A 12 8.78 8.34 -5.33
CA MET A 12 7.89 7.18 -5.33
C MET A 12 6.82 7.28 -4.23
N THR A 13 5.70 6.62 -4.48
CA THR A 13 4.56 6.52 -3.58
C THR A 13 4.52 5.15 -2.91
N THR A 14 4.04 5.13 -1.65
CA THR A 14 3.88 3.88 -0.89
C THR A 14 2.45 3.74 -0.41
N GLY A 15 1.81 2.63 -0.76
CA GLY A 15 0.50 2.23 -0.28
C GLY A 15 0.61 1.22 0.86
N THR A 16 -0.41 1.11 1.70
CA THR A 16 -0.51 0.07 2.73
C THR A 16 -1.93 -0.46 2.86
N ILE A 17 -2.06 -1.77 2.66
CA ILE A 17 -3.32 -2.49 2.75
C ILE A 17 -3.51 -3.01 4.16
N VAL A 18 -4.67 -2.69 4.73
CA VAL A 18 -5.09 -3.15 6.05
C VAL A 18 -6.51 -3.68 5.99
N SER A 19 -6.83 -4.55 6.93
CA SER A 19 -8.18 -5.12 7.07
C SER A 19 -9.23 -4.03 7.27
N GLY A 20 -10.40 -4.18 6.65
CA GLY A 20 -11.53 -3.26 6.80
C GLY A 20 -11.50 -2.01 5.91
N GLN A 21 -10.51 -1.87 5.02
CA GLN A 21 -10.54 -0.86 3.96
C GLN A 21 -11.62 -1.18 2.92
N THR A 22 -12.33 -0.16 2.45
CA THR A 22 -13.27 -0.32 1.33
C THR A 22 -12.53 -0.64 0.03
N PRO A 23 -13.19 -1.29 -0.95
CA PRO A 23 -12.56 -1.62 -2.23
C PRO A 23 -11.94 -0.41 -2.96
N GLU A 24 -12.56 0.77 -2.85
CA GLU A 24 -12.04 2.00 -3.46
C GLU A 24 -10.72 2.43 -2.83
N VAL A 25 -10.62 2.38 -1.50
CA VAL A 25 -9.39 2.70 -0.76
C VAL A 25 -8.31 1.68 -1.09
N ARG A 26 -8.66 0.38 -1.16
CA ARG A 26 -7.71 -0.68 -1.55
C ARG A 26 -7.15 -0.45 -2.94
N ARG A 27 -8.00 -0.10 -3.91
CA ARG A 27 -7.56 0.24 -5.27
C ARG A 27 -6.55 1.38 -5.28
N GLN A 28 -6.79 2.45 -4.51
CA GLN A 28 -5.83 3.55 -4.37
C GLN A 28 -4.50 3.12 -3.73
N GLN A 29 -4.52 2.18 -2.79
CA GLN A 29 -3.29 1.65 -2.19
C GLN A 29 -2.49 0.82 -3.20
N TYR A 30 -3.16 0.00 -4.02
CA TYR A 30 -2.53 -0.78 -5.09
C TYR A 30 -1.98 0.09 -6.23
N GLU A 31 -2.52 1.28 -6.44
CA GLU A 31 -2.02 2.25 -7.43
C GLU A 31 -0.70 2.91 -7.01
N ALA A 32 -0.25 2.72 -5.76
CA ALA A 32 1.05 3.21 -5.33
C ALA A 32 2.20 2.38 -5.92
N ASP A 33 3.35 3.02 -6.13
CA ASP A 33 4.53 2.36 -6.71
C ASP A 33 5.03 1.18 -5.87
N ILE A 34 4.81 1.23 -4.54
CA ILE A 34 5.15 0.18 -3.60
C ILE A 34 3.97 -0.05 -2.66
N THR A 35 3.40 -1.25 -2.65
CA THR A 35 2.28 -1.61 -1.77
C THR A 35 2.73 -2.54 -0.65
N TYR A 36 2.52 -2.14 0.60
CA TYR A 36 2.73 -2.97 1.78
C TYR A 36 1.42 -3.63 2.21
N GLY A 37 1.49 -4.85 2.74
CA GLY A 37 0.33 -5.57 3.23
C GLY A 37 0.75 -6.91 3.84
N THR A 38 -0.21 -7.62 4.43
CA THR A 38 0.03 -9.00 4.86
C THR A 38 -0.30 -9.97 3.73
N ASN A 39 0.29 -11.16 3.78
CA ASN A 39 -0.01 -12.23 2.83
C ASN A 39 -1.51 -12.55 2.71
N ASN A 40 -2.24 -12.53 3.83
CA ASN A 40 -3.68 -12.77 3.83
C ASN A 40 -4.41 -11.67 3.07
N GLU A 41 -4.09 -10.40 3.30
CA GLU A 41 -4.75 -9.29 2.61
C GLU A 41 -4.50 -9.34 1.09
N PHE A 42 -3.28 -9.69 0.66
CA PHE A 42 -2.98 -9.88 -0.77
C PHE A 42 -3.59 -11.14 -1.38
N GLY A 43 -3.91 -12.15 -0.57
CA GLY A 43 -4.51 -13.41 -1.04
C GLY A 43 -6.03 -13.37 -1.09
N PHE A 44 -6.66 -12.45 -0.34
CA PHE A 44 -8.11 -12.28 -0.29
C PHE A 44 -8.63 -11.10 -1.13
N ASP A 45 -7.78 -10.11 -1.43
CA ASP A 45 -8.06 -9.08 -2.44
C ASP A 45 -7.84 -9.57 -3.88
#